data_AF-A0A1R1S8Z8-F1
#
_entry.id   AF-A0A1R1S8Z8-F1
#
_cell.length_a   1.000
_cell.length_b   1.000
_cell.length_c   1.000
_cell.angle_alpha   90.00
_cell.angle_beta   90.00
_cell.angle_gamma   90.00
#
_symmetry.space_group_name_H-M   'P 1'
#
loop_
_entity.id
_entity.type
_entity.pdbx_description
1 polymer ?
#
loop_
_entity_poly.entity_id
_entity_poly.type
_entity_poly.pdbx_seq_one_letter_code
_entity_poly.pdbx_strand_id
1 'polypeptide(L)' 'TGRLVPPRDPIALADAVGELLDHPARRAACGSAGRRRVLTRYGWDRVAAATEDVYREVLARRPARITGAA' A
#
# COMPACT_ATOMS: atom_id res chain seq x y z
N THR A 1 1.33 7.38 9.75
CA THR A 1 0.44 7.79 8.65
C THR A 1 -1.05 7.68 9.03
N GLY A 2 -1.39 7.57 10.31
CA GLY A 2 -2.76 7.33 10.78
C GLY A 2 -2.77 6.41 11.99
N ARG A 3 -3.97 6.05 12.46
CA ARG A 3 -4.24 5.10 13.54
C ARG A 3 -5.04 3.93 12.97
N LEU A 4 -4.71 2.71 13.37
CA LEU A 4 -5.51 1.53 13.07
C LEU A 4 -6.46 1.27 14.24
N VAL A 5 -7.65 0.78 13.92
CA VAL A 5 -8.68 0.39 14.90
C VAL A 5 -9.08 -1.07 14.64
N PRO A 6 -9.60 -1.79 15.65
CA PRO A 6 -10.13 -3.13 15.45
C PRO A 6 -11.20 -3.14 14.35
N PRO A 7 -11.25 -4.20 13.52
CA PRO A 7 -12.29 -4.34 12.52
C PRO A 7 -13.66 -4.51 13.19
N ARG A 8 -14.69 -3.91 12.60
CA ARG A 8 -16.10 -4.00 13.06
C ARG A 8 -16.34 -3.46 14.48
N ASP A 9 -15.50 -2.53 14.93
CA ASP A 9 -15.69 -1.80 16.19
C ASP A 9 -16.04 -0.32 15.90
N PRO A 10 -17.34 0.03 15.90
CA PRO A 10 -17.77 1.39 15.62
C PRO A 10 -17.41 2.39 16.73
N ILE A 11 -17.29 1.94 17.98
CA ILE A 11 -16.94 2.81 19.12
C ILE A 11 -15.45 3.18 19.02
N ALA A 12 -14.57 2.19 18.83
CA ALA A 12 -13.15 2.46 18.64
C ALA A 12 -12.86 3.35 17.42
N LEU A 13 -13.66 3.22 16.36
CA LEU A 13 -13.58 4.12 15.21
C LEU A 13 -14.01 5.55 15.56
N ALA A 14 -15.15 5.72 16.24
CA ALA A 14 -15.65 7.01 16.65
C ALA A 14 -14.65 7.76 17.55
N ASP A 15 -14.09 7.06 18.55
CA ASP A 15 -13.08 7.62 19.45
C ASP A 15 -11.82 8.05 18.70
N ALA A 16 -11.31 7.20 17.79
CA ALA A 16 -10.13 7.51 17.01
C ALA A 16 -10.34 8.72 16.07
N VAL A 17 -11.53 8.87 15.50
CA VAL A 17 -11.90 10.01 14.66
C VAL A 17 -12.04 11.26 15.53
N GLY A 18 -12.77 11.18 16.64
CA GLY A 18 -12.95 12.28 17.60
C GLY A 18 -11.61 12.85 18.07
N GLU A 19 -10.69 11.99 18.52
CA GLU A 19 -9.35 12.40 18.92
C GLU A 19 -8.60 13.15 17.80
N LEU A 20 -8.74 12.76 16.54
CA LEU A 20 -8.09 13.45 15.42
C LEU A 20 -8.77 14.79 15.10
N LEU A 21 -10.07 14.90 15.32
CA LEU A 21 -10.81 16.16 15.14
C LEU A 21 -10.39 17.18 16.21
N ASP A 22 -10.27 16.74 17.47
CA ASP A 22 -9.86 17.56 18.61
C ASP A 22 -8.39 18.03 18.53
N HIS A 23 -7.54 17.30 17.80
CA HIS A 23 -6.11 17.59 17.69
C HIS A 23 -5.69 17.95 16.24
N PRO A 24 -5.90 19.20 15.79
CA PRO A 24 -5.64 19.60 14.39
C PRO A 24 -4.18 19.42 13.95
N ALA A 25 -3.20 19.63 14.83
CA ALA A 25 -1.79 19.42 14.52
C ALA A 25 -1.50 17.92 14.24
N ARG A 26 -2.05 17.02 15.06
CA ARG A 26 -1.93 15.56 14.85
C ARG A 26 -2.58 15.14 13.55
N ARG A 27 -3.75 15.69 13.23
CA ARG A 27 -4.46 15.47 11.95
C ARG A 27 -3.61 15.88 10.74
N ALA A 28 -3.03 17.07 10.77
CA ALA A 28 -2.16 17.56 9.70
C ALA A 28 -0.89 16.71 9.55
N ALA A 29 -0.26 16.32 10.67
CA ALA A 29 0.90 15.44 10.67
C ALA A 29 0.59 14.05 10.08
N CYS A 30 -0.58 13.47 10.40
CA CYS A 30 -1.02 12.21 9.81
C CYS A 30 -1.17 12.32 8.29
N GLY A 31 -1.82 13.37 7.80
CA GLY A 31 -2.02 13.63 6.37
C GLY A 31 -0.70 13.80 5.61
N SER A 32 0.21 14.62 6.14
CA SER A 32 1.52 14.86 5.49
C SER A 32 2.37 13.59 5.45
N ALA A 33 2.36 12.79 6.52
CA ALA A 33 3.05 11.50 6.56
C ALA A 33 2.44 10.50 5.57
N GLY A 34 1.11 10.46 5.45
CA GLY A 34 0.40 9.63 4.47
C GLY A 34 0.79 9.99 3.03
N ARG A 35 0.73 11.27 2.69
CA ARG A 35 1.12 11.78 1.36
C ARG A 35 2.57 11.42 1.01
N ARG A 36 3.50 11.68 1.93
CA ARG A 36 4.93 11.34 1.74
C ARG A 36 5.12 9.84 1.52
N ARG A 37 4.42 8.97 2.26
CA ARG A 37 4.51 7.51 2.08
C ARG A 37 4.01 7.07 0.70
N VAL A 38 2.88 7.60 0.22
CA VAL A 38 2.34 7.25 -1.10
C VAL A 38 3.28 7.70 -2.22
N LEU A 39 3.72 8.96 -2.19
CA LEU A 39 4.59 9.49 -3.23
C LEU A 39 5.96 8.80 -3.28
N THR A 40 6.47 8.31 -2.15
CA THR A 40 7.79 7.65 -2.10
C THR A 40 7.75 6.17 -2.48
N ARG A 41 6.65 5.46 -2.21
CA ARG A 41 6.60 4.00 -2.29
C ARG A 41 5.55 3.42 -3.22
N TYR A 42 4.46 4.14 -3.47
CA TYR A 42 3.27 3.61 -4.12
C TYR A 42 2.81 4.44 -5.34
N GLY A 43 3.70 5.26 -5.89
CA GLY A 43 3.44 5.98 -7.15
C GLY A 43 3.30 5.01 -8.32
N TRP A 44 2.41 5.32 -9.27
CA TRP A 44 2.12 4.47 -10.42
C TRP A 44 3.35 4.13 -11.25
N ASP A 45 4.24 5.10 -11.50
CA ASP A 45 5.48 4.86 -12.25
C ASP A 45 6.34 3.77 -11.60
N ARG A 46 6.46 3.80 -10.26
CA ARG A 46 7.22 2.81 -9.51
C ARG A 46 6.56 1.44 -9.52
N VAL A 47 5.23 1.40 -9.36
CA VAL A 47 4.46 0.15 -9.36
C VAL A 47 4.50 -0.50 -10.75
N ALA A 48 4.36 0.29 -11.81
CA ALA A 48 4.42 -0.17 -13.19
C ALA A 48 5.82 -0.73 -13.51
N ALA A 49 6.89 0.02 -13.20
CA ALA A 49 8.26 -0.43 -13.41
C ALA A 49 8.56 -1.73 -12.65
N ALA A 50 8.19 -1.82 -11.36
CA ALA A 50 8.41 -3.03 -10.58
C ALA A 50 7.62 -4.24 -11.13
N THR A 51 6.40 -4.03 -11.61
CA THR A 51 5.60 -5.07 -12.26
C THR A 51 6.24 -5.52 -13.58
N GLU A 52 6.70 -4.56 -14.38
CA GLU A 52 7.37 -4.83 -15.65
C GLU A 52 8.67 -5.62 -15.46
N ASP A 53 9.47 -5.27 -14.45
CA ASP A 53 10.71 -5.99 -14.14
C ASP A 53 10.45 -7.47 -13.83
N VAL A 54 9.37 -7.77 -13.09
CA VAL A 54 8.95 -9.17 -12.85
C VAL A 54 8.55 -9.86 -14.16
N TYR A 55 7.82 -9.19 -15.06
CA TYR A 55 7.49 -9.77 -16.36
C TYR A 55 8.73 -10.05 -17.21
N ARG A 56 9.69 -9.13 -17.24
CA ARG A 56 10.97 -9.32 -17.94
C ARG A 56 11.75 -10.50 -17.34
N GLU A 57 11.79 -10.62 -16.02
CA GLU A 57 12.45 -11.75 -15.35
C GLU A 57 11.81 -13.09 -15.75
N VAL A 58 10.49 -13.17 -15.74
CA VAL A 58 9.76 -14.39 -16.13
C VAL A 58 9.99 -14.73 -17.60
N LEU A 59 9.97 -13.74 -18.49
CA LEU A 59 10.22 -13.95 -19.93
C LEU A 59 11.68 -14.32 -20.24
N ALA A 60 12.63 -13.82 -19.46
CA ALA A 60 14.05 -14.17 -19.60
C ALA A 60 14.36 -15.60 -19.11
N ARG A 61 13.55 -16.14 -18.19
CA ARG A 61 13.64 -17.55 -17.80
C ARG A 61 13.16 -18.41 -18.97
N ARG A 62 14.03 -19.28 -19.47
CA ARG A 62 13.67 -20.23 -20.53
C ARG A 62 12.47 -21.06 -20.05
N PRO A 63 11.37 -21.15 -20.81
CA PRO A 63 10.24 -21.97 -20.40
C PRO A 63 10.72 -23.40 -20.19
N ALA A 64 10.38 -24.00 -19.04
CA ALA A 64 10.54 -25.43 -18.86
C ALA A 64 9.79 -26.11 -20.01
N ARG A 65 10.46 -26.99 -20.75
CA ARG A 65 9.78 -27.78 -21.78
C ARG A 65 8.62 -28.48 -21.08
N ILE A 66 7.40 -28.16 -21.50
CA ILE A 66 6.23 -28.96 -21.16
C ILE A 66 6.42 -30.25 -21.94
N THR A 67 7.08 -31.24 -21.34
CA THR A 67 7.16 -32.58 -21.91
C THR A 67 5.77 -33.20 -21.72
N GLY A 68 4.88 -32.97 -22.68
CA GLY A 68 3.66 -33.76 -22.79
C GLY A 68 4.06 -35.20 -23.09
N ALA A 69 3.83 -36.09 -22.12
CA ALA A 69 3.85 -37.53 -22.36
C ALA A 69 2.69 -37.87 -23.31
N ALA A 70 3.04 -38.63 -24.35
CA ALA A 70 2.12 -39.18 -25.34
C ALA A 70 1.11 -40.16 -24.71
#